data_AF-A0A2S0QAS1-F1
#
_entry.id   AF-A0A2S0QAS1-F1
#
_cell.length_a   1.000
_cell.length_b   1.000
_cell.length_c   1.000
_cell.angle_alpha   90.00
_cell.angle_beta   90.00
_cell.angle_gamma   90.00
#
_symmetry.space_group_name_H-M   'P 1'
#
loop_
_entity.id
_entity.type
_entity.pdbx_description
1 polymer ?
#
loop_
_entity_poly.entity_id
_entity_poly.type
_entity_poly.pdbx_seq_one_letter_code
_entity_poly.pdbx_strand_id
1 'polypeptide(L)'
;MLSIFAPLVIIFIAMIFMFKRVDVRLSLGLSATGLFLIAGKLPQLFVTITQQMTNEKTVVPICTAMGFAYVLRLTECDRHLTHLLLAPLRHGRWLLIPGGIIAAYIVNMAIVSQSSTAAIVGTVLLPLLLAVNITPVIAGSLLLLGSSMGGELFNPGAVEIVKLAELTGQPVAKLVAQVLPINLLASITTLIVFCILAVILSQKAVLLSYE
;
A
#
# COMPACT_ATOMS: atom_id res chain seq x y z
N MET A 1 -23.44 -12.89 24.51
CA MET A 1 -22.35 -12.00 24.98
C MET A 1 -20.97 -12.65 24.83
N LEU A 2 -20.75 -13.89 25.28
CA LEU A 2 -19.44 -14.59 25.17
C LEU A 2 -18.89 -14.67 23.73
N SER A 3 -19.76 -14.77 22.72
CA SER A 3 -19.39 -14.88 21.30
C SER A 3 -18.73 -13.64 20.68
N ILE A 4 -18.87 -12.45 21.29
CA ILE A 4 -18.27 -11.21 20.78
C ILE A 4 -16.90 -10.95 21.42
N PHE A 5 -16.72 -11.33 22.69
CA PHE A 5 -15.45 -11.13 23.40
C PHE A 5 -14.32 -12.00 22.86
N ALA A 6 -14.62 -13.24 22.49
CA ALA A 6 -13.63 -14.19 21.97
C ALA A 6 -12.89 -13.69 20.70
N PRO A 7 -13.59 -13.25 19.63
CA PRO A 7 -12.94 -12.66 18.45
C PRO A 7 -12.10 -11.42 18.79
N LEU A 8 -12.58 -10.58 19.71
CA LEU A 8 -11.91 -9.35 20.12
C LEU A 8 -10.57 -9.63 20.80
N VAL A 9 -10.52 -10.65 21.66
CA VAL A 9 -9.28 -11.13 22.28
C VAL A 9 -8.31 -11.66 21.23
N ILE A 10 -8.78 -12.41 20.23
CA ILE A 10 -7.92 -12.92 19.15
C ILE A 10 -7.31 -11.77 18.35
N ILE A 11 -8.09 -10.74 18.02
CA ILE A 11 -7.60 -9.55 17.31
C ILE A 11 -6.52 -8.84 18.15
N PHE A 12 -6.73 -8.72 19.46
CA PHE A 12 -5.75 -8.10 20.36
C PHE A 12 -4.44 -8.91 20.45
N ILE A 13 -4.54 -10.24 20.53
CA ILE A 13 -3.37 -11.14 20.51
C ILE A 13 -2.61 -11.00 19.17
N ALA A 14 -3.33 -10.95 18.04
CA ALA A 14 -2.72 -10.77 16.73
C ALA A 14 -1.91 -9.47 16.65
N MET A 15 -2.47 -8.39 17.22
CA MET A 15 -1.82 -7.09 17.30
C MET A 15 -0.54 -7.16 18.15
N ILE A 16 -0.59 -7.81 19.34
CA ILE A 16 0.59 -8.02 20.18
C ILE A 16 1.67 -8.80 19.43
N PHE A 17 1.30 -9.85 18.69
CA PHE A 17 2.24 -10.65 17.90
C PHE A 17 2.91 -9.82 16.80
N MET A 18 2.16 -8.96 16.11
CA MET A 18 2.74 -8.04 15.13
C MET A 18 3.71 -7.04 15.79
N PHE A 19 3.37 -6.49 16.97
CA PHE A 19 4.29 -5.63 17.73
C PHE A 19 5.57 -6.36 18.16
N LYS A 20 5.45 -7.64 18.51
CA LYS A 20 6.60 -8.50 18.84
C LYS A 20 7.41 -8.96 17.63
N ARG A 21 7.11 -8.45 16.42
CA ARG A 21 7.77 -8.81 15.16
C ARG A 21 7.70 -10.31 14.84
N VAL A 22 6.66 -10.98 15.32
CA VAL A 22 6.33 -12.33 14.82
C VAL A 22 5.97 -12.20 13.34
N ASP A 23 6.32 -13.21 12.54
CA ASP A 23 5.96 -13.25 11.13
C ASP A 23 4.46 -12.99 10.93
N VAL A 24 4.14 -12.01 10.09
CA VAL A 24 2.77 -11.50 9.91
C VAL A 24 1.86 -12.60 9.35
N ARG A 25 2.38 -13.46 8.46
CA ARG A 25 1.61 -14.55 7.85
C ARG A 25 1.28 -15.61 8.91
N LEU A 26 2.25 -15.93 9.76
CA LEU A 26 2.06 -16.85 10.88
C LEU A 26 1.06 -16.30 11.90
N SER A 27 1.17 -15.01 12.26
CA SER A 27 0.24 -14.34 13.16
C SER A 27 -1.21 -14.40 12.63
N LEU A 28 -1.42 -13.98 11.38
CA LEU A 28 -2.75 -14.04 10.73
C LEU A 28 -3.27 -15.47 10.61
N GLY A 29 -2.41 -16.44 10.29
CA GLY A 29 -2.79 -17.86 10.20
C GLY A 29 -3.25 -18.44 11.53
N LEU A 30 -2.54 -18.12 12.63
CA LEU A 30 -2.94 -18.51 13.98
C LEU A 30 -4.26 -17.86 14.39
N SER A 31 -4.43 -16.56 14.11
CA SER A 31 -5.68 -15.85 14.39
C SER A 31 -6.87 -16.43 13.60
N ALA A 32 -6.68 -16.73 12.32
CA ALA A 32 -7.70 -17.39 11.50
C ALA A 32 -8.05 -18.77 12.08
N THR A 33 -7.04 -19.58 12.43
CA THR A 33 -7.26 -20.89 13.05
C THR A 33 -8.06 -20.77 14.35
N GLY A 34 -7.72 -19.80 15.20
CA GLY A 34 -8.47 -19.51 16.44
C GLY A 34 -9.92 -19.12 16.18
N LEU A 35 -10.18 -18.25 15.19
CA LEU A 35 -11.54 -17.85 14.83
C LEU A 35 -12.39 -19.03 14.32
N PHE A 36 -11.82 -19.87 13.45
CA PHE A 36 -12.52 -21.04 12.93
C PHE A 36 -12.69 -22.16 13.96
N LEU A 37 -11.78 -22.27 14.93
CA LEU A 37 -11.90 -23.17 16.09
C LEU A 37 -13.11 -22.78 16.95
N ILE A 38 -13.22 -21.49 17.30
CA ILE A 38 -14.34 -20.97 18.12
C ILE A 38 -15.67 -21.08 17.38
N ALA A 39 -15.66 -20.91 16.05
CA ALA A 39 -16.83 -21.10 15.21
C ALA A 39 -17.24 -22.59 15.05
N GLY A 40 -16.42 -23.55 15.49
CA GLY A 40 -16.66 -24.98 15.34
C GLY A 40 -16.56 -25.48 13.88
N LYS A 41 -15.94 -24.70 12.99
CA LYS A 41 -15.91 -24.95 11.53
C LYS A 41 -14.48 -25.07 11.00
N LEU A 42 -13.59 -25.74 11.75
CA LEU A 42 -12.19 -25.96 11.33
C LEU A 42 -12.01 -26.49 9.89
N PRO A 43 -12.81 -27.44 9.37
CA PRO A 43 -12.65 -27.88 7.98
C PRO A 43 -12.85 -26.75 6.95
N GLN A 44 -13.67 -25.74 7.27
CA GLN A 44 -13.92 -24.59 6.39
C GLN A 44 -12.75 -23.60 6.35
N LEU A 45 -11.83 -23.65 7.32
CA LEU A 45 -10.61 -22.84 7.32
C LEU A 45 -9.82 -23.09 6.04
N PHE A 46 -9.52 -24.36 5.74
CA PHE A 46 -8.70 -24.75 4.59
C PHE A 46 -9.37 -24.38 3.26
N VAL A 47 -10.70 -24.57 3.17
CA VAL A 47 -11.48 -24.18 1.99
C VAL A 47 -11.41 -22.67 1.77
N THR A 48 -11.65 -21.89 2.83
CA THR A 48 -11.65 -20.42 2.75
C THR A 48 -10.26 -19.89 2.40
N ILE A 49 -9.20 -20.43 3.02
CA ILE A 49 -7.82 -20.06 2.70
C ILE A 49 -7.53 -20.35 1.23
N THR A 50 -7.88 -21.54 0.74
CA THR A 50 -7.64 -21.92 -0.67
C THR A 50 -8.38 -21.00 -1.63
N GLN A 51 -9.64 -20.66 -1.34
CA GLN A 51 -10.43 -19.73 -2.14
C GLN A 51 -9.82 -18.33 -2.18
N GLN A 52 -9.31 -17.82 -1.05
CA GLN A 52 -8.66 -16.51 -1.02
C GLN A 52 -7.27 -16.52 -1.68
N MET A 53 -6.51 -17.61 -1.55
CA MET A 53 -5.21 -17.77 -2.22
C MET A 53 -5.33 -17.90 -3.75
N THR A 54 -6.50 -18.29 -4.26
CA THR A 54 -6.79 -18.42 -5.69
C THR A 54 -7.70 -17.31 -6.21
N ASN A 55 -7.93 -16.27 -5.40
CA ASN A 55 -8.81 -15.17 -5.78
C ASN A 55 -8.20 -14.36 -6.93
N GLU A 56 -8.76 -14.54 -8.13
CA GLU A 56 -8.30 -13.91 -9.36
C GLU A 56 -8.24 -12.38 -9.25
N LYS A 57 -9.16 -11.77 -8.48
CA LYS A 57 -9.20 -10.31 -8.28
C LYS A 57 -7.96 -9.76 -7.58
N THR A 58 -7.23 -10.60 -6.85
CA THR A 58 -6.04 -10.21 -6.09
C THR A 58 -4.77 -10.82 -6.70
N VAL A 59 -4.82 -12.10 -7.07
CA VAL A 59 -3.64 -12.83 -7.56
C VAL A 59 -3.19 -12.31 -8.93
N VAL A 60 -4.13 -12.08 -9.86
CA VAL A 60 -3.78 -11.64 -11.22
C VAL A 60 -3.10 -10.27 -11.20
N PRO A 61 -3.64 -9.22 -10.53
CA PRO A 61 -2.93 -7.94 -10.42
C PRO A 61 -1.55 -8.05 -9.78
N ILE A 62 -1.39 -8.84 -8.72
CA ILE A 62 -0.11 -9.01 -8.03
C ILE A 62 0.92 -9.68 -8.94
N CYS A 63 0.58 -10.83 -9.52
CA CYS A 63 1.51 -11.59 -10.34
C CYS A 63 1.88 -10.84 -11.63
N THR A 64 0.93 -10.16 -12.26
CA THR A 64 1.20 -9.35 -13.46
C THR A 64 2.06 -8.13 -13.15
N ALA A 65 1.81 -7.44 -12.03
CA ALA A 65 2.64 -6.33 -11.57
C ALA A 65 4.07 -6.76 -11.23
N MET A 66 4.22 -7.87 -10.52
CA MET A 66 5.54 -8.45 -10.22
C MET A 66 6.27 -8.88 -11.50
N GLY A 67 5.56 -9.49 -12.45
CA GLY A 67 6.10 -9.87 -13.76
C GLY A 67 6.53 -8.65 -14.57
N PHE A 68 5.72 -7.60 -14.62
CA PHE A 68 6.05 -6.35 -15.28
C PHE A 68 7.29 -5.69 -14.65
N ALA A 69 7.33 -5.58 -13.32
CA ALA A 69 8.48 -5.06 -12.59
C ALA A 69 9.76 -5.89 -12.85
N TYR A 70 9.63 -7.21 -12.94
CA TYR A 70 10.73 -8.10 -13.28
C TYR A 70 11.24 -7.85 -14.71
N VAL A 71 10.35 -7.74 -15.71
CA VAL A 71 10.74 -7.46 -17.10
C VAL A 71 11.41 -6.08 -17.21
N LEU A 72 10.87 -5.04 -16.59
CA LEU A 72 11.48 -3.71 -16.60
C LEU A 72 12.91 -3.72 -16.08
N ARG A 73 13.15 -4.44 -14.99
CA ARG A 73 14.47 -4.61 -14.40
C ARG A 73 15.39 -5.47 -15.27
N LEU A 74 14.85 -6.53 -15.88
CA LEU A 74 15.61 -7.42 -16.77
C LEU A 74 16.08 -6.69 -18.03
N THR A 75 15.25 -5.80 -18.59
CA THR A 75 15.59 -5.02 -19.80
C THR A 75 16.33 -3.71 -19.47
N GLU A 76 16.56 -3.40 -18.19
CA GLU A 76 17.12 -2.13 -17.70
C GLU A 76 16.34 -0.88 -18.16
N CYS A 77 15.08 -1.04 -18.54
CA CYS A 77 14.24 0.08 -19.01
C CYS A 77 13.96 1.06 -17.86
N ASP A 78 13.83 0.55 -16.63
CA ASP A 78 13.72 1.34 -15.41
C ASP A 78 14.93 2.28 -15.23
N ARG A 79 16.15 1.78 -15.46
CA ARG A 79 17.39 2.57 -15.40
C ARG A 79 17.43 3.67 -16.47
N HIS A 80 17.07 3.36 -17.71
CA HIS A 80 17.02 4.36 -18.78
C HIS A 80 15.97 5.46 -18.49
N LEU A 81 14.80 5.05 -17.99
CA LEU A 81 13.73 5.98 -17.61
C LEU A 81 14.16 6.88 -16.45
N THR A 82 14.82 6.33 -15.43
CA THR A 82 15.33 7.15 -14.32
C THR A 82 16.38 8.16 -14.78
N HIS A 83 17.31 7.77 -15.65
CA HIS A 83 18.29 8.70 -16.24
C HIS A 83 17.61 9.82 -17.04
N LEU A 84 16.56 9.51 -17.81
CA LEU A 84 15.79 10.51 -18.56
C LEU A 84 15.07 11.50 -17.62
N LEU A 85 14.46 11.00 -16.54
CA LEU A 85 13.72 11.81 -15.58
C LEU A 85 14.64 12.64 -14.66
N LEU A 86 15.87 12.19 -14.44
CA LEU A 86 16.85 12.90 -13.60
C LEU A 86 17.11 14.34 -14.08
N ALA A 87 17.25 14.56 -15.39
CA ALA A 87 17.57 15.88 -15.95
C ALA A 87 16.55 16.99 -15.61
N PRO A 88 15.23 16.82 -15.86
CA PRO A 88 14.24 17.81 -15.47
C PRO A 88 14.09 17.92 -13.94
N LEU A 89 14.23 16.80 -13.21
CA LEU A 89 13.97 16.76 -11.77
C LEU A 89 15.06 17.43 -10.92
N ARG A 90 16.29 17.56 -11.44
CA ARG A 90 17.36 18.31 -10.75
C ARG A 90 17.01 19.79 -10.50
N HIS A 91 16.17 20.39 -11.35
CA HIS A 91 15.72 21.78 -11.21
C HIS A 91 14.57 21.95 -10.22
N GLY A 92 13.88 20.86 -9.85
CA GLY A 92 12.66 20.87 -9.04
C GLY A 92 12.69 19.91 -7.85
N ARG A 93 13.81 19.84 -7.09
CA ARG A 93 13.99 18.88 -5.98
C ARG A 93 12.90 18.94 -4.92
N TRP A 94 12.34 20.12 -4.67
CA TRP A 94 11.24 20.32 -3.71
C TRP A 94 9.92 19.68 -4.17
N LEU A 95 9.72 19.52 -5.48
CA LEU A 95 8.51 18.92 -6.06
C LEU A 95 8.62 17.38 -6.17
N LEU A 96 9.82 16.80 -6.04
CA LEU A 96 10.04 15.35 -6.12
C LEU A 96 9.26 14.57 -5.06
N ILE A 97 9.20 15.09 -3.83
CA ILE A 97 8.51 14.45 -2.71
C ILE A 97 6.99 14.43 -2.96
N PRO A 98 6.30 15.57 -3.11
CA PRO A 98 4.87 15.56 -3.38
C PRO A 98 4.53 14.91 -4.72
N GLY A 99 5.34 15.14 -5.77
CA GLY A 99 5.14 14.56 -7.09
C GLY A 99 5.26 13.04 -7.10
N GLY A 100 6.20 12.48 -6.35
CA GLY A 100 6.35 11.03 -6.22
C GLY A 100 5.16 10.36 -5.52
N ILE A 101 4.62 11.00 -4.49
CA ILE A 101 3.41 10.52 -3.80
C ILE A 101 2.21 10.56 -4.74
N ILE A 102 2.01 11.69 -5.42
CA ILE A 102 0.91 11.87 -6.37
C ILE A 102 1.01 10.87 -7.52
N ALA A 103 2.21 10.64 -8.06
CA ALA A 103 2.43 9.66 -9.12
C ALA A 103 2.06 8.24 -8.67
N ALA A 104 2.54 7.81 -7.50
CA ALA A 104 2.19 6.50 -6.94
C ALA A 104 0.69 6.37 -6.65
N TYR A 105 0.06 7.44 -6.15
CA TYR A 105 -1.37 7.50 -5.88
C TYR A 105 -2.22 7.39 -7.16
N ILE A 106 -1.82 8.06 -8.23
CA ILE A 106 -2.48 7.94 -9.55
C ILE A 106 -2.35 6.51 -10.08
N VAL A 107 -1.18 5.88 -9.95
CA VAL A 107 -1.02 4.48 -10.34
C VAL A 107 -1.91 3.57 -9.47
N ASN A 108 -2.03 3.85 -8.17
CA ASN A 108 -2.91 3.10 -7.27
C ASN A 108 -4.40 3.22 -7.63
N MET A 109 -4.84 4.33 -8.25
CA MET A 109 -6.21 4.44 -8.77
C MET A 109 -6.50 3.43 -9.88
N ALA A 110 -5.50 3.16 -10.73
CA ALA A 110 -5.63 2.20 -11.82
C ALA A 110 -5.38 0.76 -11.35
N ILE A 111 -4.33 0.56 -10.55
CA ILE A 111 -3.89 -0.74 -10.06
C ILE A 111 -4.48 -0.96 -8.67
N VAL A 112 -5.52 -1.78 -8.63
CA VAL A 112 -6.28 -2.16 -7.42
C VAL A 112 -5.48 -3.12 -6.53
N SER A 113 -4.32 -2.66 -6.08
CA SER A 113 -3.45 -3.33 -5.14
C SER A 113 -2.32 -2.39 -4.71
N GLN A 114 -2.25 -2.12 -3.41
CA GLN A 114 -1.21 -1.30 -2.79
C GLN A 114 0.20 -1.89 -2.98
N SER A 115 0.36 -3.20 -2.76
CA SER A 115 1.64 -3.90 -2.93
C SER A 115 2.09 -3.93 -4.40
N SER A 116 1.17 -4.15 -5.32
CA SER A 116 1.44 -4.13 -6.77
C SER A 116 1.88 -2.75 -7.23
N THR A 117 1.20 -1.71 -6.77
CA THR A 117 1.56 -0.32 -7.05
C THR A 117 2.96 -0.01 -6.54
N ALA A 118 3.26 -0.37 -5.29
CA ALA A 118 4.59 -0.17 -4.72
C ALA A 118 5.68 -0.94 -5.48
N ALA A 119 5.39 -2.16 -5.92
CA ALA A 119 6.32 -2.97 -6.71
C ALA A 119 6.65 -2.31 -8.07
N ILE A 120 5.63 -1.83 -8.79
CA ILE A 120 5.82 -1.20 -10.10
C ILE A 120 6.47 0.16 -9.96
N VAL A 121 5.86 1.06 -9.20
CA VAL A 121 6.34 2.44 -9.05
C VAL A 121 7.71 2.46 -8.38
N GLY A 122 7.95 1.53 -7.45
CA GLY A 122 9.24 1.39 -6.78
C GLY A 122 10.41 1.07 -7.70
N THR A 123 10.21 0.38 -8.82
CA THR A 123 11.29 0.12 -9.80
C THR A 123 11.90 1.40 -10.36
N VAL A 124 11.09 2.46 -10.50
CA VAL A 124 11.52 3.74 -11.10
C VAL A 124 11.74 4.80 -10.01
N LEU A 125 10.78 4.95 -9.11
CA LEU A 125 10.77 6.05 -8.14
C LEU A 125 11.88 5.92 -7.10
N LEU A 126 12.18 4.70 -6.65
CA LEU A 126 13.19 4.49 -5.61
C LEU A 126 14.60 4.82 -6.12
N PRO A 127 15.09 4.26 -7.25
CA PRO A 127 16.40 4.64 -7.78
C PRO A 127 16.49 6.13 -8.13
N LEU A 128 15.41 6.73 -8.63
CA LEU A 128 15.33 8.16 -8.94
C LEU A 128 15.54 9.04 -7.70
N LEU A 129 14.84 8.74 -6.60
CA LEU A 129 14.97 9.49 -5.33
C LEU A 129 16.35 9.33 -4.71
N LEU A 130 16.91 8.12 -4.77
CA LEU A 130 18.26 7.86 -4.28
C LEU A 130 19.33 8.60 -5.10
N ALA A 131 19.16 8.69 -6.43
CA ALA A 131 20.08 9.40 -7.31
C ALA A 131 20.16 10.93 -7.06
N VAL A 132 19.13 11.51 -6.43
CA VAL A 132 19.12 12.92 -6.00
C VAL A 132 19.40 13.09 -4.50
N ASN A 133 19.95 12.08 -3.84
CA ASN A 133 20.32 12.07 -2.41
C ASN A 133 19.15 12.23 -1.42
N ILE A 134 17.95 11.71 -1.75
CA ILE A 134 16.90 11.56 -0.74
C ILE A 134 17.20 10.32 0.10
N THR A 135 17.15 10.46 1.43
CA THR A 135 17.43 9.36 2.36
C THR A 135 16.52 8.16 2.09
N PRO A 136 17.03 6.90 2.11
CA PRO A 136 16.22 5.70 1.87
C PRO A 136 14.96 5.60 2.72
N VAL A 137 15.01 6.12 3.96
CA VAL A 137 13.85 6.19 4.86
C VAL A 137 12.73 7.06 4.29
N ILE A 138 13.06 8.23 3.75
CA ILE A 138 12.08 9.15 3.14
C ILE A 138 11.57 8.55 1.84
N ALA A 139 12.47 8.00 1.00
CA ALA A 139 12.10 7.38 -0.27
C ALA A 139 11.13 6.19 -0.07
N GLY A 140 11.43 5.30 0.88
CA GLY A 140 10.56 4.18 1.24
C GLY A 140 9.22 4.63 1.82
N SER A 141 9.23 5.59 2.75
CA SER A 141 8.01 6.12 3.36
C SER A 141 7.10 6.80 2.33
N LEU A 142 7.69 7.54 1.40
CA LEU A 142 7.00 8.17 0.29
C LEU A 142 6.30 7.15 -0.61
N LEU A 143 7.04 6.12 -1.02
CA LEU A 143 6.51 5.06 -1.89
C LEU A 143 5.36 4.32 -1.20
N LEU A 144 5.52 3.99 0.09
CA LEU A 144 4.47 3.35 0.89
C LEU A 144 3.23 4.23 0.99
N LEU A 145 3.40 5.51 1.33
CA LEU A 145 2.28 6.44 1.43
C LEU A 145 1.54 6.60 0.12
N GLY A 146 2.23 6.90 -0.97
CA GLY A 146 1.60 7.07 -2.27
C GLY A 146 0.88 5.81 -2.76
N SER A 147 1.40 4.62 -2.42
CA SER A 147 0.76 3.34 -2.76
C SER A 147 -0.40 2.96 -1.83
N SER A 148 -0.55 3.63 -0.68
CA SER A 148 -1.47 3.22 0.41
C SER A 148 -2.42 4.35 0.87
N MET A 149 -2.48 5.48 0.17
CA MET A 149 -3.42 6.58 0.45
C MET A 149 -4.86 6.29 -0.01
N GLY A 150 -5.15 5.07 -0.48
CA GLY A 150 -6.49 4.66 -0.89
C GLY A 150 -6.86 5.13 -2.30
N GLY A 151 -5.90 5.35 -3.19
CA GLY A 151 -6.19 5.67 -4.60
C GLY A 151 -7.07 4.60 -5.25
N GLU A 152 -6.87 3.33 -4.89
CA GLU A 152 -7.68 2.21 -5.37
C GLU A 152 -9.19 2.34 -5.06
N LEU A 153 -9.57 3.08 -4.02
CA LEU A 153 -10.99 3.28 -3.65
C LEU A 153 -11.78 4.09 -4.70
N PHE A 154 -11.08 4.75 -5.62
CA PHE A 154 -11.69 5.40 -6.80
C PHE A 154 -12.10 4.38 -7.86
N ASN A 155 -11.56 3.17 -7.81
CA ASN A 155 -11.83 2.11 -8.75
C ASN A 155 -13.08 1.32 -8.33
N PRO A 156 -14.11 1.21 -9.19
CA PRO A 156 -15.30 0.41 -8.87
C PRO A 156 -14.99 -1.08 -8.69
N GLY A 157 -13.86 -1.55 -9.22
CA GLY A 157 -13.37 -2.92 -9.05
C GLY A 157 -12.61 -3.17 -7.74
N ALA A 158 -12.43 -2.16 -6.89
CA ALA A 158 -11.75 -2.32 -5.59
C ALA A 158 -12.43 -3.34 -4.70
N VAL A 159 -11.64 -4.21 -4.07
CA VAL A 159 -12.14 -5.33 -3.25
C VAL A 159 -13.00 -4.80 -2.11
N GLU A 160 -12.58 -3.70 -1.49
CA GLU A 160 -13.28 -2.99 -0.42
C GLU A 160 -14.63 -2.43 -0.92
N ILE A 161 -14.63 -1.80 -2.09
CA ILE A 161 -15.83 -1.20 -2.68
C ILE A 161 -16.84 -2.27 -3.11
N VAL A 162 -16.37 -3.33 -3.78
CA VAL A 162 -17.19 -4.48 -4.15
C VAL A 162 -17.77 -5.13 -2.90
N LYS A 163 -16.96 -5.32 -1.86
CA LYS A 163 -17.45 -5.95 -0.63
C LYS A 163 -18.46 -5.08 0.11
N LEU A 164 -18.24 -3.77 0.14
CA LEU A 164 -19.16 -2.84 0.77
C LEU A 164 -20.48 -2.73 -0.03
N ALA A 165 -20.44 -2.82 -1.35
CA ALA A 165 -21.63 -2.91 -2.20
C ALA A 165 -22.45 -4.19 -1.90
N GLU A 166 -21.79 -5.35 -1.76
CA GLU A 166 -22.44 -6.61 -1.36
C GLU A 166 -23.13 -6.50 0.01
N LEU A 167 -22.48 -5.85 0.98
CA LEU A 167 -23.00 -5.72 2.35
C LEU A 167 -24.12 -4.68 2.48
N THR A 168 -24.08 -3.62 1.67
CA THR A 168 -25.03 -2.49 1.76
C THR A 168 -26.16 -2.56 0.74
N GLY A 169 -26.06 -3.44 -0.26
CA GLY A 169 -27.00 -3.53 -1.38
C GLY A 169 -27.02 -2.29 -2.28
N GLN A 170 -26.05 -1.37 -2.13
CA GLN A 170 -25.97 -0.14 -2.94
C GLN A 170 -25.19 -0.37 -4.24
N PRO A 171 -25.52 0.36 -5.32
CA PRO A 171 -24.74 0.29 -6.55
C PRO A 171 -23.33 0.85 -6.31
N VAL A 172 -22.32 0.14 -6.84
CA VAL A 172 -20.89 0.46 -6.71
C VAL A 172 -20.57 1.92 -7.05
N ALA A 173 -21.14 2.45 -8.12
CA ALA A 173 -20.90 3.84 -8.55
C ALA A 173 -21.32 4.88 -7.49
N LYS A 174 -22.44 4.64 -6.79
CA LYS A 174 -22.91 5.51 -5.70
C LYS A 174 -21.98 5.43 -4.50
N LEU A 175 -21.48 4.24 -4.20
CA LEU A 175 -20.56 3.99 -3.10
C LEU A 175 -19.21 4.68 -3.33
N VAL A 176 -18.65 4.57 -4.54
CA VAL A 176 -17.43 5.29 -4.94
C VAL A 176 -17.65 6.79 -4.78
N ALA A 177 -18.76 7.34 -5.30
CA ALA A 177 -19.06 8.77 -5.18
C ALA A 177 -19.17 9.26 -3.73
N GLN A 178 -19.63 8.41 -2.80
CA GLN A 178 -19.71 8.73 -1.37
C GLN A 178 -18.33 8.69 -0.68
N VAL A 179 -17.48 7.72 -1.03
CA VAL A 179 -16.14 7.56 -0.45
C VAL A 179 -15.16 8.60 -0.99
N LEU A 180 -15.33 8.99 -2.25
CA LEU A 180 -14.45 9.90 -3.00
C LEU A 180 -14.06 11.18 -2.23
N PRO A 181 -14.99 12.02 -1.75
CA PRO A 181 -14.62 13.29 -1.13
C PRO A 181 -13.86 13.10 0.18
N ILE A 182 -14.25 12.11 0.98
CA ILE A 182 -13.63 11.83 2.29
C ILE A 182 -12.21 11.31 2.08
N ASN A 183 -12.03 10.38 1.14
CA ASN A 183 -10.73 9.81 0.84
C ASN A 183 -9.78 10.84 0.21
N LEU A 184 -10.28 11.73 -0.65
CA LEU A 184 -9.47 12.78 -1.24
C LEU A 184 -9.00 13.78 -0.17
N LEU A 185 -9.88 14.18 0.76
CA LEU A 185 -9.50 15.05 1.89
C LEU A 185 -8.44 14.38 2.78
N ALA A 186 -8.61 13.10 3.11
CA ALA A 186 -7.64 12.33 3.90
C ALA A 186 -6.30 12.17 3.17
N SER A 187 -6.31 11.99 1.85
CA SER A 187 -5.10 11.89 1.03
C SER A 187 -4.35 13.22 0.98
N ILE A 188 -5.06 14.34 0.81
CA ILE A 188 -4.47 15.68 0.79
C ILE A 188 -3.87 16.02 2.16
N THR A 189 -4.57 15.75 3.25
CA THR A 189 -4.04 16.02 4.60
C THR A 189 -2.80 15.18 4.87
N THR A 190 -2.81 13.89 4.51
CA THR A 190 -1.67 13.00 4.66
C THR A 190 -0.47 13.45 3.81
N LEU A 191 -0.71 13.90 2.57
CA LEU A 191 0.32 14.45 1.68
C LEU A 191 1.00 15.68 2.30
N ILE A 192 0.20 16.63 2.81
CA ILE A 192 0.72 17.85 3.43
C ILE A 192 1.55 17.51 4.67
N VAL A 193 1.01 16.69 5.57
CA VAL A 193 1.69 16.29 6.81
C VAL A 193 3.01 15.58 6.50
N PHE A 194 3.03 14.67 5.53
CA PHE A 194 4.25 13.97 5.16
C PHE A 194 5.29 14.90 4.53
N CYS A 195 4.88 15.82 3.66
CA CYS A 195 5.79 16.81 3.08
C CYS A 195 6.46 17.65 4.17
N ILE A 196 5.72 18.08 5.19
CA ILE A 196 6.26 18.82 6.34
C ILE A 196 7.27 17.94 7.10
N LEU A 197 6.91 16.69 7.43
CA LEU A 197 7.80 15.76 8.13
C LEU A 197 9.08 15.47 7.35
N ALA A 198 8.98 15.31 6.03
CA ALA A 198 10.12 15.05 5.16
C ALA A 198 11.09 16.25 5.14
N VAL A 199 10.58 17.48 5.12
CA VAL A 199 11.42 18.70 5.22
C VAL A 199 12.14 18.74 6.57
N ILE A 200 11.42 18.52 7.68
CA ILE A 200 12.01 18.54 9.04
C ILE A 200 13.10 17.47 9.17
N LEU A 201 12.85 16.25 8.66
CA LEU A 201 13.81 15.16 8.73
C LEU A 201 15.03 15.42 7.85
N SER A 202 14.83 16.01 6.67
CA SER A 202 15.94 16.38 5.77
C SER A 202 16.85 17.45 6.39
N GLN A 203 16.29 18.42 7.11
CA GLN A 203 17.07 19.44 7.85
C GLN A 203 17.89 18.82 8.97
N LYS A 204 17.30 17.91 9.76
CA LYS A 204 18.04 17.19 10.82
C LYS A 204 19.19 16.34 10.28
N ALA A 205 18.99 15.68 9.14
CA ALA A 205 20.04 14.89 8.50
C ALA A 205 21.22 15.75 8.03
N VAL A 206 20.96 16.98 7.56
CA VAL A 206 22.01 17.95 7.21
C VAL A 206 22.78 18.39 8.45
N LEU A 207 22.10 18.69 9.56
CA LEU A 207 22.76 19.15 10.79
C LEU A 207 23.67 18.10 11.43
N LEU A 208 23.27 16.82 11.41
CA LEU A 208 24.08 15.71 11.95
C LEU A 208 25.28 15.31 11.07
N SER A 209 25.37 15.82 9.84
CA SER A 209 26.52 15.55 8.96
C SER A 209 27.69 16.55 9.17
N TYR A 210 27.51 17.54 10.05
CA TYR A 210 28.51 18.54 10.43
C TYR A 210 29.11 18.31 11.82
N GLU A 211 28.70 17.24 12.52
CA GLU A 211 29.37 16.72 13.73
C GLU A 211 30.19 15.46 13.38
#